data_AF-A0A2V8I3N9-F1
#
_entry.id   AF-A0A2V8I3N9-F1
#
_cell.length_a   1.000
_cell.length_b   1.000
_cell.length_c   1.000
_cell.angle_alpha   90.00
_cell.angle_beta   90.00
_cell.angle_gamma   90.00
#
_symmetry.space_group_name_H-M   'P 1'
#
loop_
_entity.id
_entity.type
_entity.pdbx_description
1 polymer ?
#
loop_
_entity_poly.entity_id
_entity_poly.type
_entity_poly.pdbx_seq_one_letter_code
_entity_poly.pdbx_strand_id
1 'polypeptide(L)'
;MSPWLVAVVVAVIVVATMVTAVAQTRPTPQAPPRRTAPQPRPASPPKRGAPEPAETKAPPAPAPSPAQAKAATDATPSDAGATLYKKNGCYECHVNDAQGGPQGPRLGPNPIPFPRFVAYVRNPAGDMPPFTAKVISDDDLSKIYTFLQSRPTPPPVKDIPLLAP
;
A
#
# COMPACT_ATOMS: atom_id res chain seq x y z
N MET A 1 -50.69 -37.96 -20.47
CA MET A 1 -49.65 -36.90 -20.36
C MET A 1 -50.27 -35.79 -19.54
N SER A 2 -49.81 -35.56 -18.31
CA SER A 2 -50.52 -34.67 -17.39
C SER A 2 -50.43 -33.20 -17.84
N PRO A 3 -51.55 -32.45 -17.86
CA PRO A 3 -51.57 -31.05 -18.33
C PRO A 3 -50.67 -30.12 -17.49
N TRP A 4 -50.40 -30.52 -16.24
CA TRP A 4 -49.43 -29.88 -15.36
C TRP A 4 -47.98 -29.94 -15.86
N LEU A 5 -47.59 -31.05 -16.51
CA LEU A 5 -46.23 -31.18 -17.04
C LEU A 5 -46.01 -30.24 -18.23
N VAL A 6 -47.03 -30.05 -19.07
CA VAL A 6 -46.97 -29.15 -20.24
C VAL A 6 -46.85 -27.69 -19.80
N ALA A 7 -47.59 -27.28 -18.77
CA ALA A 7 -47.52 -25.94 -18.22
C ALA A 7 -46.13 -25.60 -17.62
N VAL A 8 -45.51 -26.56 -16.90
CA VAL A 8 -44.17 -26.36 -16.32
C VAL A 8 -43.10 -26.27 -17.41
N VAL A 9 -43.17 -27.10 -18.45
CA VAL A 9 -42.20 -27.05 -19.58
C VAL A 9 -42.33 -25.73 -20.36
N VAL A 10 -43.56 -25.26 -20.62
CA VAL A 10 -43.78 -23.96 -21.29
C VAL A 10 -43.27 -22.80 -20.44
N ALA A 11 -43.47 -22.83 -19.11
CA ALA A 11 -42.96 -21.79 -18.22
C ALA A 11 -41.42 -21.72 -18.17
N VAL A 12 -40.73 -22.88 -18.16
CA VAL A 12 -39.26 -22.93 -18.17
C VAL A 12 -38.69 -22.41 -19.51
N ILE A 13 -39.34 -22.71 -20.64
CA ILE A 13 -38.91 -22.23 -21.97
C ILE A 13 -39.08 -20.71 -22.08
N VAL A 14 -40.19 -20.15 -21.61
CA VAL A 14 -40.43 -18.69 -21.64
C VAL A 14 -39.40 -17.94 -20.78
N VAL A 15 -39.07 -18.46 -19.58
CA VAL A 15 -38.05 -17.85 -18.72
C VAL A 15 -36.65 -17.93 -19.36
N ALA A 16 -36.30 -19.03 -20.01
CA ALA A 16 -34.99 -19.18 -20.67
C ALA A 16 -34.80 -18.22 -21.87
N THR A 17 -35.88 -17.83 -22.57
CA THR A 17 -35.79 -16.88 -23.70
C THR A 17 -35.70 -15.41 -23.28
N MET A 18 -36.12 -15.03 -22.07
CA MET A 18 -36.01 -13.63 -21.61
C MET A 18 -34.61 -13.25 -21.09
N VAL A 19 -33.73 -14.21 -20.81
CA VAL A 19 -32.36 -13.93 -20.31
C VAL A 19 -31.39 -13.54 -21.44
N THR A 20 -31.72 -13.79 -22.70
CA THR A 20 -30.82 -13.51 -23.85
C THR A 20 -30.95 -12.09 -24.44
N ALA A 21 -31.90 -11.26 -23.98
CA ALA A 21 -32.18 -9.95 -24.57
C ALA A 21 -31.50 -8.73 -23.91
N VAL A 22 -30.77 -8.89 -22.80
CA VAL A 22 -30.14 -7.76 -22.06
C VAL A 22 -28.66 -7.52 -22.48
N ALA A 23 -28.15 -8.24 -23.48
CA ALA A 23 -26.73 -8.23 -23.83
C ALA A 23 -26.29 -7.15 -24.87
N GLN A 24 -27.14 -6.20 -25.28
CA GLN A 24 -26.87 -5.36 -26.45
C GLN A 24 -26.87 -3.83 -26.26
N THR A 25 -26.82 -3.30 -25.05
CA THR A 25 -26.56 -1.86 -24.84
C THR A 25 -25.22 -1.66 -24.15
N ARG A 26 -24.12 -1.85 -24.90
CA ARG A 26 -22.83 -1.33 -24.47
C ARG A 26 -22.84 0.19 -24.73
N PRO A 27 -22.74 1.05 -23.70
CA PRO A 27 -22.56 2.47 -23.92
C PRO A 27 -21.25 2.70 -24.69
N THR A 28 -21.32 3.47 -25.78
CA THR A 28 -20.16 3.96 -26.52
C THR A 28 -19.16 4.61 -25.57
N PRO A 29 -17.85 4.29 -25.65
CA PRO A 29 -16.83 5.03 -24.91
C PRO A 29 -16.82 6.46 -25.43
N GLN A 30 -17.34 7.40 -24.64
CA GLN A 30 -17.13 8.82 -24.91
C GLN A 30 -15.65 9.11 -24.66
N ALA A 31 -14.97 9.65 -25.67
CA ALA A 31 -13.61 10.15 -25.51
C ALA A 31 -13.60 11.20 -24.38
N PRO A 32 -12.64 11.13 -23.44
CA PRO A 32 -12.54 12.14 -22.39
C PRO A 32 -12.37 13.52 -23.05
N PRO A 33 -12.99 14.59 -22.51
CA PRO A 33 -12.74 15.93 -23.02
C PRO A 33 -11.23 16.18 -22.95
N ARG A 34 -10.66 16.71 -24.05
CA ARG A 34 -9.26 17.16 -24.07
C ARG A 34 -9.05 18.02 -22.83
N ARG A 35 -8.26 17.53 -21.87
CA ARG A 35 -7.70 18.38 -20.82
C ARG A 35 -6.88 19.43 -21.56
N THR A 36 -7.41 20.65 -21.61
CA THR A 36 -6.67 21.84 -21.95
C THR A 36 -5.39 21.80 -21.10
N ALA A 37 -4.24 21.97 -21.76
CA ALA A 37 -2.96 22.05 -21.07
C ALA A 37 -3.07 23.06 -19.92
N PRO A 38 -2.47 22.78 -18.74
CA PRO A 38 -2.36 23.79 -17.70
C PRO A 38 -1.67 25.02 -18.30
N GLN A 39 -2.37 26.15 -18.32
CA GLN A 39 -1.75 27.41 -18.69
C GLN A 39 -0.53 27.65 -17.77
N PRO A 40 0.63 28.08 -18.29
CA PRO A 40 1.74 28.47 -17.44
C PRO A 40 1.25 29.62 -16.56
N ARG A 41 1.33 29.42 -15.23
CA ARG A 41 1.00 30.47 -14.27
C ARG A 41 1.95 31.65 -14.51
N PRO A 42 1.48 32.90 -14.56
CA PRO A 42 2.38 34.04 -14.54
C PRO A 42 3.19 34.02 -13.23
N ALA A 43 4.48 34.29 -13.34
CA ALA A 43 5.40 34.40 -12.21
C ALA A 43 4.87 35.42 -11.20
N SER A 44 4.80 35.01 -9.93
CA SER A 44 4.46 35.91 -8.83
C SER A 44 5.51 37.03 -8.73
N PRO A 45 5.10 38.30 -8.55
CA PRO A 45 6.05 39.38 -8.27
C PRO A 45 6.71 39.20 -6.89
N PRO A 46 7.93 39.73 -6.68
CA PRO A 46 8.60 39.64 -5.39
C PRO A 46 7.83 40.45 -4.34
N LYS A 47 7.30 39.77 -3.32
CA LYS A 47 6.78 40.41 -2.11
C LYS A 47 7.95 41.00 -1.34
N ARG A 48 8.05 42.34 -1.41
CA ARG A 48 8.82 43.19 -0.52
C ARG A 48 8.26 43.08 0.90
N GLY A 49 9.15 43.11 1.89
CA GLY A 49 8.95 42.56 3.23
C GLY A 49 7.79 43.10 4.07
N ALA A 50 7.30 42.21 4.92
CA ALA A 50 6.59 42.49 6.17
C ALA A 50 7.24 41.60 7.26
N PRO A 51 7.35 42.06 8.51
CA PRO A 51 8.22 41.47 9.52
C PRO A 51 7.76 40.07 9.96
N GLU A 52 8.77 39.23 10.16
CA GLU A 52 8.77 37.89 10.74
C GLU A 52 7.88 37.81 11.99
N PRO A 53 6.84 36.94 12.02
CA PRO A 53 6.21 36.56 13.26
C PRO A 53 7.22 35.73 14.06
N ALA A 54 7.58 36.27 15.21
CA ALA A 54 8.47 35.68 16.19
C ALA A 54 8.33 34.15 16.27
N GLU A 55 9.42 33.48 15.89
CA GLU A 55 9.68 32.07 16.15
C GLU A 55 9.62 31.83 17.67
N THR A 56 8.46 31.41 18.16
CA THR A 56 8.37 30.79 19.49
C THR A 56 9.06 29.45 19.39
N LYS A 57 10.33 29.46 19.76
CA LYS A 57 11.24 28.33 19.93
C LYS A 57 10.54 27.17 20.66
N ALA A 58 10.06 26.19 19.91
CA ALA A 58 9.77 24.87 20.46
C ALA A 58 11.09 24.31 21.04
N PRO A 59 11.10 23.71 22.24
CA PRO A 59 12.32 23.13 22.78
C PRO A 59 12.83 22.04 21.84
N PRO A 60 14.16 21.93 21.64
CA PRO A 60 14.71 20.90 20.78
C PRO A 60 14.33 19.52 21.35
N ALA A 61 13.87 18.63 20.46
CA ALA A 61 13.81 17.21 20.79
C ALA A 61 15.18 16.79 21.36
N PRO A 62 15.21 15.94 22.40
CA PRO A 62 16.48 15.52 23.01
C PRO A 62 17.37 14.90 21.93
N ALA A 63 18.57 15.45 21.79
CA ALA A 63 19.58 14.92 20.90
C ALA A 63 19.85 13.45 21.27
N PRO A 64 20.01 12.55 20.27
CA PRO A 64 20.35 11.17 20.57
C PRO A 64 21.66 11.12 21.37
N SER A 65 21.68 10.30 22.42
CA SER A 65 22.84 10.08 23.27
C SER A 65 24.02 9.56 22.43
N PRO A 66 25.29 9.90 22.76
CA PRO A 66 26.47 9.43 22.00
C PRO A 66 26.55 7.91 21.82
N ALA A 67 25.90 7.13 22.70
CA ALA A 67 25.76 5.69 22.57
C ALA A 67 24.82 5.25 21.42
N GLN A 68 23.78 6.04 21.13
CA GLN A 68 22.82 5.80 20.04
C GLN A 68 23.43 6.18 18.68
N ALA A 69 24.33 7.17 18.67
CA ALA A 69 25.07 7.57 17.47
C ALA A 69 26.10 6.51 17.02
N LYS A 70 26.73 5.80 17.97
CA LYS A 70 27.68 4.70 17.69
C LYS A 70 26.98 3.43 17.19
N ALA A 71 25.81 3.09 17.72
CA ALA A 71 25.05 1.92 17.24
C ALA A 71 24.51 2.10 15.81
N ALA A 72 24.29 3.36 15.39
CA ALA A 72 23.83 3.68 14.03
C ALA A 72 24.92 3.53 12.95
N THR A 73 26.21 3.53 13.31
CA THR A 73 27.32 3.40 12.36
C THR A 73 27.71 1.96 12.04
N ASP A 74 27.32 0.98 12.87
CA ASP A 74 27.63 -0.45 12.67
C ASP A 74 26.43 -1.27 12.17
N ALA A 75 25.23 -0.67 12.12
CA ALA A 75 24.02 -1.36 11.69
C ALA A 75 24.01 -1.58 10.17
N THR A 76 23.76 -2.82 9.73
CA THR A 76 23.53 -3.08 8.31
C THR A 76 22.24 -2.37 7.86
N PRO A 77 22.09 -2.05 6.56
CA PRO A 77 20.84 -1.47 6.07
C PRO A 77 19.58 -2.30 6.41
N SER A 78 19.73 -3.62 6.51
CA SER A 78 18.66 -4.53 6.95
C SER A 78 18.33 -4.36 8.44
N ASP A 79 19.32 -4.20 9.31
CA ASP A 79 19.09 -4.02 10.76
C ASP A 79 18.49 -2.64 11.07
N ALA A 80 18.95 -1.60 10.34
CA ALA A 80 18.35 -0.28 10.38
C ALA A 80 16.88 -0.33 9.90
N GLY A 81 16.62 -1.05 8.81
CA GLY A 81 15.28 -1.29 8.29
C GLY A 81 14.37 -2.01 9.26
N ALA A 82 14.86 -3.05 9.93
CA ALA A 82 14.12 -3.80 10.95
C ALA A 82 13.72 -2.90 12.13
N THR A 83 14.62 -2.01 12.55
CA THR A 83 14.37 -1.05 13.62
C THR A 83 13.29 -0.05 13.22
N LEU A 84 13.39 0.52 12.02
CA LEU A 84 12.40 1.46 11.48
C LEU A 84 11.03 0.79 11.32
N TYR A 85 11.00 -0.44 10.79
CA TYR A 85 9.77 -1.22 10.64
C TYR A 85 9.01 -1.40 11.97
N LYS A 86 9.74 -1.66 13.06
CA LYS A 86 9.15 -1.75 14.41
C LYS A 86 8.75 -0.38 14.95
N LYS A 87 9.66 0.60 14.87
CA LYS A 87 9.45 1.97 15.37
C LYS A 87 8.23 2.64 14.76
N ASN A 88 7.97 2.38 13.49
CA ASN A 88 6.88 2.98 12.73
C ASN A 88 5.58 2.16 12.78
N GLY A 89 5.52 1.08 13.57
CA GLY A 89 4.31 0.30 13.80
C GLY A 89 3.90 -0.59 12.63
N CYS A 90 4.77 -0.82 11.65
CA CYS A 90 4.45 -1.68 10.50
C CYS A 90 4.15 -3.12 10.94
N TYR A 91 4.81 -3.57 12.02
CA TYR A 91 4.64 -4.89 12.60
C TYR A 91 3.25 -5.16 13.17
N GLU A 92 2.49 -4.11 13.51
CA GLU A 92 1.16 -4.25 14.14
C GLU A 92 0.17 -4.97 13.19
N CYS A 93 0.33 -4.76 11.88
CA CYS A 93 -0.50 -5.42 10.87
C CYS A 93 0.27 -6.48 10.08
N HIS A 94 1.57 -6.27 9.85
CA HIS A 94 2.38 -7.14 8.99
C HIS A 94 3.27 -8.13 9.75
N VAL A 95 3.16 -8.18 11.09
CA VAL A 95 3.91 -9.06 12.00
C VAL A 95 5.40 -8.70 12.07
N ASN A 96 6.08 -9.05 13.17
CA ASN A 96 7.46 -8.64 13.47
C ASN A 96 8.49 -8.84 12.34
N ASP A 97 8.38 -9.96 11.61
CA ASP A 97 9.31 -10.30 10.53
C ASP A 97 8.67 -10.10 9.14
N ALA A 98 7.68 -9.23 9.03
CA ALA A 98 6.98 -8.93 7.79
C ALA A 98 6.34 -10.15 7.11
N GLN A 99 5.96 -11.13 7.93
CA GLN A 99 5.40 -12.42 7.51
C GLN A 99 3.93 -12.33 7.09
N GLY A 100 3.27 -11.23 7.45
CA GLY A 100 1.84 -11.06 7.25
C GLY A 100 1.00 -11.83 8.27
N GLY A 101 -0.27 -11.44 8.36
CA GLY A 101 -1.26 -11.99 9.26
C GLY A 101 -2.67 -11.57 8.86
N PRO A 102 -3.67 -11.77 9.73
CA PRO A 102 -5.06 -11.43 9.42
C PRO A 102 -5.28 -9.93 9.17
N GLN A 103 -4.43 -9.07 9.73
CA GLN A 103 -4.53 -7.60 9.64
C GLN A 103 -3.81 -7.02 8.41
N GLY A 104 -2.89 -7.76 7.81
CA GLY A 104 -2.07 -7.26 6.71
C GLY A 104 -1.29 -8.36 5.99
N PRO A 105 -1.10 -8.24 4.66
CA PRO A 105 -0.44 -9.28 3.88
C PRO A 105 1.04 -9.42 4.22
N ARG A 106 1.63 -10.54 3.78
CA ARG A 106 3.07 -10.77 3.81
C ARG A 106 3.80 -9.76 2.94
N LEU A 107 4.89 -9.17 3.43
CA LEU A 107 5.67 -8.18 2.68
C LEU A 107 7.04 -8.71 2.21
N GLY A 108 7.67 -9.60 2.97
CA GLY A 108 8.97 -10.21 2.64
C GLY A 108 8.87 -11.72 2.39
N PRO A 109 9.80 -12.34 1.64
CA PRO A 109 11.04 -11.78 1.10
C PRO A 109 10.92 -11.10 -0.27
N ASN A 110 9.76 -11.21 -0.92
CA ASN A 110 9.56 -10.73 -2.28
C ASN A 110 8.60 -9.53 -2.28
N PRO A 111 9.02 -8.35 -1.82
CA PRO A 111 8.17 -7.16 -1.86
C PRO A 111 7.91 -6.74 -3.31
N ILE A 112 6.81 -6.00 -3.50
CA ILE A 112 6.53 -5.32 -4.78
C ILE A 112 7.68 -4.36 -5.14
N PRO A 113 7.87 -3.99 -6.43
CA PRO A 113 8.98 -3.11 -6.82
C PRO A 113 9.03 -1.81 -6.00
N PHE A 114 10.23 -1.36 -5.61
CA PHE A 114 10.41 -0.23 -4.69
C PHE A 114 9.59 1.03 -5.04
N PRO A 115 9.51 1.51 -6.29
CA PRO A 115 8.67 2.67 -6.62
C PRO A 115 7.18 2.45 -6.32
N ARG A 116 6.69 1.21 -6.51
CA ARG A 116 5.30 0.83 -6.17
C ARG A 116 5.11 0.69 -4.67
N PHE A 117 6.12 0.17 -3.96
CA PHE A 117 6.12 0.11 -2.51
C PHE A 117 5.99 1.50 -1.89
N VAL A 118 6.83 2.46 -2.30
CA VAL A 118 6.75 3.84 -1.82
C VAL A 118 5.36 4.43 -2.12
N ALA A 119 4.90 4.33 -3.37
CA ALA A 119 3.58 4.86 -3.75
C ALA A 119 2.44 4.28 -2.91
N TYR A 120 2.46 2.96 -2.63
CA TYR A 120 1.46 2.30 -1.81
C TYR A 120 1.52 2.76 -0.35
N VAL A 121 2.70 2.87 0.24
CA VAL A 121 2.86 3.35 1.62
C VAL A 121 2.39 4.81 1.78
N ARG A 122 2.53 5.64 0.73
CA ARG A 122 2.01 7.02 0.73
C ARG A 122 0.49 7.09 0.59
N ASN A 123 -0.09 6.21 -0.22
CA ASN A 123 -1.52 6.18 -0.52
C ASN A 123 -2.06 4.73 -0.55
N PRO A 124 -2.21 4.10 0.62
CA PRO A 124 -2.60 2.71 0.75
C PRO A 124 -4.10 2.49 0.53
N ALA A 125 -4.49 1.22 0.42
CA ALA A 125 -5.89 0.80 0.41
C ALA A 125 -6.24 0.04 1.70
N GLY A 126 -7.53 -0.04 2.01
CA GLY A 126 -8.06 -0.73 3.19
C GLY A 126 -7.74 0.02 4.49
N ASP A 127 -7.49 -0.74 5.55
CA ASP A 127 -7.25 -0.20 6.91
C ASP A 127 -5.79 0.21 7.16
N MET A 128 -4.90 0.07 6.17
CA MET A 128 -3.51 0.51 6.31
C MET A 128 -3.43 2.04 6.32
N PRO A 129 -2.87 2.67 7.37
CA PRO A 129 -2.79 4.13 7.44
C PRO A 129 -1.75 4.69 6.46
N PRO A 130 -1.97 5.90 5.90
CA PRO A 130 -1.02 6.55 5.00
C PRO A 130 0.20 7.08 5.78
N PHE A 131 1.41 6.79 5.29
CA PHE A 131 2.64 7.33 5.84
C PHE A 131 3.21 8.40 4.90
N THR A 132 3.16 9.67 5.31
CA THR A 132 3.70 10.77 4.51
C THR A 132 5.22 10.89 4.63
N ALA A 133 5.86 11.62 3.71
CA ALA A 133 7.31 11.86 3.72
C ALA A 133 7.79 12.56 5.01
N LYS A 134 6.89 13.23 5.73
CA LYS A 134 7.17 13.87 7.03
C LYS A 134 7.27 12.84 8.17
N VAL A 135 6.62 11.68 8.04
CA VAL A 135 6.60 10.63 9.06
C VAL A 135 7.70 9.60 8.80
N ILE A 136 7.87 9.22 7.53
CA ILE A 136 8.92 8.28 7.09
C ILE A 136 9.51 8.82 5.80
N SER A 137 10.81 9.07 5.76
CA SER A 137 11.51 9.54 4.56
C SER A 137 11.60 8.43 3.50
N ASP A 138 11.85 8.78 2.23
CA ASP A 138 12.07 7.77 1.18
C ASP A 138 13.35 6.94 1.45
N ASP A 139 14.35 7.54 2.08
CA ASP A 139 15.58 6.86 2.51
C ASP A 139 15.29 5.82 3.60
N ASP A 140 14.46 6.15 4.58
CA ASP A 140 14.04 5.19 5.61
C ASP A 140 13.15 4.08 5.03
N LEU A 141 12.28 4.41 4.06
CA LEU A 141 11.54 3.39 3.31
C LEU A 141 12.46 2.46 2.54
N SER A 142 13.61 2.94 2.03
CA SER A 142 14.59 2.09 1.34
C SER A 142 15.28 1.10 2.30
N LYS A 143 15.57 1.52 3.54
CA LYS A 143 16.12 0.64 4.59
C LYS A 143 15.10 -0.40 4.99
N ILE A 144 13.85 0.01 5.24
CA ILE A 144 12.73 -0.93 5.48
C ILE A 144 12.61 -1.90 4.32
N TYR A 145 12.66 -1.43 3.08
CA TYR A 145 12.60 -2.29 1.90
C TYR A 145 13.73 -3.32 1.85
N THR A 146 14.95 -2.92 2.20
CA THR A 146 16.10 -3.84 2.32
C THR A 146 15.87 -4.92 3.39
N PHE A 147 15.27 -4.54 4.53
CA PHE A 147 14.82 -5.50 5.55
C PHE A 147 13.74 -6.46 5.03
N LEU A 148 12.79 -5.97 4.22
CA LEU A 148 11.78 -6.83 3.62
C LEU A 148 12.40 -7.86 2.68
N GLN A 149 13.39 -7.45 1.89
CA GLN A 149 14.10 -8.34 0.96
C GLN A 149 14.97 -9.39 1.67
N SER A 150 15.52 -9.07 2.85
CA SER A 150 16.40 -9.98 3.58
C SER A 150 15.66 -11.13 4.29
N ARG A 151 14.33 -11.19 4.19
CA ARG A 151 13.57 -12.21 4.90
C ARG A 151 13.81 -13.63 4.36
N PRO A 152 13.69 -14.66 5.22
CA PRO A 152 13.77 -16.03 4.74
C PRO A 152 12.53 -16.37 3.92
N THR A 153 12.73 -17.13 2.85
CA THR A 153 11.61 -17.74 2.11
C THR A 153 11.01 -18.85 2.98
N PRO A 154 9.67 -18.91 3.13
CA PRO A 154 9.02 -20.03 3.83
C PRO A 154 9.38 -21.37 3.21
N PRO A 155 9.61 -22.41 4.03
CA PRO A 155 9.75 -23.78 3.52
C PRO A 155 8.51 -24.21 2.74
N PRO A 156 8.65 -25.04 1.70
CA PRO A 156 7.52 -25.69 1.06
C PRO A 156 6.76 -26.56 2.07
N VAL A 157 5.42 -26.61 1.98
CA VAL A 157 4.58 -27.37 2.92
C VAL A 157 4.98 -28.85 2.99
N LYS A 158 5.34 -29.44 1.86
CA LYS A 158 5.82 -30.83 1.74
C LYS A 158 7.09 -31.14 2.54
N ASP A 159 7.89 -30.12 2.85
CA ASP A 159 9.17 -30.26 3.54
C ASP A 159 9.02 -30.04 5.06
N ILE A 160 7.79 -29.85 5.55
CA ILE A 160 7.46 -29.71 6.97
C ILE A 160 6.90 -31.06 7.46
N PRO A 161 7.66 -31.87 8.22
CA PRO A 161 7.25 -33.23 8.59
C PRO A 161 5.91 -33.33 9.33
N LEU A 162 5.51 -32.27 10.04
CA LEU A 162 4.22 -32.21 10.76
C LEU A 162 3.02 -31.91 9.86
N LEU A 163 3.24 -31.50 8.61
CA LEU A 163 2.20 -31.16 7.62
C LEU A 163 2.24 -32.08 6.40
N ALA A 164 3.14 -33.07 6.39
CA ALA A 164 3.19 -34.11 5.37
C ALA A 164 1.97 -35.05 5.56
N PRO A 165 1.30 -35.45 4.46
CA PRO A 165 0.12 -36.32 4.50
C PRO A 165 0.41 -37.73 5.00
#